data_AF-A0A0M9YFC0-F1
#
_entry.id   AF-A0A0M9YFC0-F1
#
_cell.length_a   1.000
_cell.length_b   1.000
_cell.length_c   1.000
_cell.angle_alpha   90.00
_cell.angle_beta   90.00
_cell.angle_gamma   90.00
#
_symmetry.space_group_name_H-M   'P 1'
#
loop_
_entity.id
_entity.type
_entity.pdbx_description
1 polymer ?
#
loop_
_entity_poly.entity_id
_entity_poly.type
_entity_poly.pdbx_seq_one_letter_code
_entity_poly.pdbx_strand_id
1 'polypeptide(L)' 'MPSVRGRHGGPESAPSPDRLEGYMREGPCPPGEAPRLKPIVLAVTVMDSSIADVAAMSISECADFLG' A
#
# COMPACT_ATOMS: atom_id res chain seq x y z
N MET A 1 -20.77 -20.93 6.75
CA MET A 1 -19.89 -20.38 7.81
C MET A 1 -19.34 -19.04 7.34
N PRO A 2 -19.40 -17.95 8.14
CA PRO A 2 -18.93 -16.63 7.71
C PRO A 2 -17.39 -16.58 7.64
N SER A 3 -16.86 -15.88 6.64
CA SER A 3 -15.44 -15.81 6.29
C SER A 3 -14.60 -15.01 7.28
N VAL A 4 -13.30 -15.30 7.36
CA VAL A 4 -12.31 -14.62 8.23
C VAL A 4 -12.33 -13.11 8.00
N ARG A 5 -12.37 -12.64 6.74
CA ARG A 5 -12.40 -11.21 6.40
C ARG A 5 -13.61 -10.47 6.99
N GLY A 6 -14.80 -11.08 6.96
CA GLY A 6 -16.01 -10.48 7.53
C GLY A 6 -16.02 -10.45 9.05
N ARG A 7 -15.26 -11.33 9.72
CA ARG A 7 -15.16 -11.38 11.18
C ARG A 7 -14.17 -10.37 11.75
N HIS A 8 -13.14 -9.98 10.99
CA HIS A 8 -12.12 -9.03 11.46
C HIS A 8 -12.68 -7.63 11.75
N GLY A 9 -13.66 -7.19 10.95
CA GLY A 9 -14.38 -5.93 11.18
C GLY A 9 -15.75 -6.14 11.84
N GLY A 10 -16.00 -7.32 12.42
CA GLY A 10 -17.29 -7.72 12.95
C GLY A 10 -17.58 -7.15 14.34
N PRO A 11 -18.81 -7.38 14.86
CA PRO A 11 -19.24 -6.90 16.17
C PRO A 11 -18.45 -7.56 17.31
N GLU A 12 -18.48 -6.95 18.50
CA GLU A 12 -17.73 -7.30 19.71
C GLU A 12 -17.83 -8.79 20.13
N SER A 13 -18.90 -9.49 19.75
CA SER A 13 -19.08 -10.93 20.00
C SER A 13 -18.23 -11.83 19.08
N ALA A 14 -17.51 -11.27 18.10
CA ALA A 14 -16.58 -12.00 17.24
C ALA A 14 -15.35 -12.49 18.04
N PRO A 15 -14.74 -13.63 17.68
CA PRO A 15 -13.49 -14.07 18.29
C PRO A 15 -12.43 -12.96 18.16
N SER A 16 -11.65 -12.78 19.23
CA SER A 16 -10.66 -11.71 19.38
C SER A 16 -9.75 -11.55 18.15
N PRO A 17 -9.39 -10.30 17.76
CA PRO A 17 -8.61 -10.00 16.56
C PRO A 17 -7.29 -10.78 16.49
N ASP A 18 -6.61 -10.95 17.63
CA ASP A 18 -5.36 -11.70 17.77
C ASP A 18 -5.45 -13.15 17.22
N ARG A 19 -6.58 -13.84 17.44
CA ARG A 19 -6.81 -15.18 16.88
C ARG A 19 -7.01 -15.17 15.37
N LEU A 20 -7.47 -14.05 14.83
CA LEU A 20 -7.78 -13.91 13.41
C LEU A 20 -6.55 -13.46 12.59
N GLU A 21 -5.69 -12.66 13.20
CA GLU A 21 -4.42 -12.18 12.64
C GLU A 21 -3.49 -13.35 12.27
N GLY A 22 -3.48 -14.43 13.06
CA GLY A 22 -2.73 -15.66 12.73
C GLY A 22 -3.14 -16.36 11.44
N TYR A 23 -4.32 -16.05 10.90
CA TYR A 23 -4.81 -16.55 9.60
C TYR A 23 -4.59 -15.56 8.45
N MET A 24 -3.99 -14.40 8.70
CA MET A 24 -3.69 -13.38 7.69
C MET A 24 -2.20 -13.37 7.29
N ARG A 25 -1.92 -12.80 6.11
CA ARG A 25 -0.57 -12.50 5.65
C ARG A 25 -0.52 -11.06 5.17
N GLU A 26 0.57 -10.38 5.48
CA GLU A 26 0.92 -9.11 4.86
C GLU A 26 1.22 -9.35 3.38
N GLY A 27 0.37 -8.81 2.52
CA GLY A 27 0.58 -8.78 1.08
C GLY A 27 0.88 -7.36 0.63
N PRO A 28 1.51 -7.19 -0.56
CA PRO A 28 1.62 -5.86 -1.15
C PRO A 28 0.23 -5.24 -1.31
N CYS A 29 0.16 -3.91 -1.20
CA CYS A 29 -1.07 -3.17 -1.53
C CYS A 29 -1.54 -3.63 -2.92
N PRO A 30 -2.84 -3.87 -3.14
CA PRO A 30 -3.34 -4.27 -4.45
C PRO A 30 -2.81 -3.31 -5.54
N PRO A 31 -2.26 -3.83 -6.65
CA PRO A 31 -1.66 -3.01 -7.68
C PRO A 31 -2.76 -2.14 -8.32
N GLY A 32 -2.84 -0.88 -7.90
CA GLY A 32 -3.85 0.06 -8.38
C GLY A 32 -4.36 1.05 -7.32
N GLU A 33 -4.23 0.73 -6.03
CA GLU A 33 -4.68 1.60 -4.94
C GLU A 33 -3.48 2.24 -4.25
N ALA A 34 -3.06 3.36 -4.83
CA ALA A 34 -2.13 4.33 -4.28
C ALA A 34 -0.74 3.75 -3.89
N PRO A 35 0.37 4.16 -4.55
CA PRO A 35 1.63 4.28 -3.81
C PRO A 35 1.31 4.96 -2.48
N ARG A 36 1.96 4.58 -1.36
CA ARG A 36 1.64 4.89 0.07
C ARG A 36 1.32 6.36 0.45
N LEU A 37 1.23 7.24 -0.53
CA LEU A 37 0.96 8.66 -0.56
C LEU A 37 -0.48 8.97 -1.01
N LYS A 38 -0.95 10.15 -0.61
CA LYS A 38 -2.24 10.71 -1.06
C LYS A 38 -2.18 11.07 -2.56
N PRO A 39 -3.32 11.03 -3.27
CA PRO A 39 -3.37 11.41 -4.69
C PRO A 39 -2.89 12.84 -4.95
N ILE A 40 -3.07 13.75 -3.99
CA ILE A 40 -2.58 15.13 -4.07
C ILE A 40 -1.05 15.21 -4.18
N VAL A 41 -0.33 14.25 -3.58
CA VAL A 41 1.13 14.19 -3.59
C VAL A 41 1.64 13.55 -4.87
N LEU A 42 0.86 12.63 -5.45
CA LEU A 42 1.18 12.01 -6.74
C LEU A 42 0.99 12.96 -7.92
N ALA A 43 0.14 13.97 -7.76
CA ALA A 43 -0.05 15.01 -8.77
C ALA A 43 1.15 15.98 -8.87
N VAL A 44 2.10 15.94 -7.93
CA VAL A 44 3.32 16.73 -8.01
C VAL A 44 4.35 15.98 -8.86
N THR A 45 4.52 16.46 -10.09
CA THR A 45 5.47 15.91 -11.06
C THR A 45 6.71 16.80 -11.18
N VAL A 46 7.89 16.19 -11.20
CA VAL A 46 9.14 16.85 -11.60
C VAL A 46 9.57 16.18 -12.90
N MET A 47 9.85 16.96 -13.96
CA MET A 47 10.23 16.41 -15.27
C MET A 47 9.28 15.29 -15.76
N ASP A 48 7.96 15.53 -15.64
CA ASP A 48 6.88 14.62 -16.05
C ASP A 48 6.71 13.33 -15.21
N SER A 49 7.64 13.01 -14.30
CA SER A 49 7.50 11.87 -13.37
C SER A 49 7.02 12.27 -11.98
N SER A 50 6.14 11.45 -11.39
CA SER A 50 5.69 11.62 -10.00
C SER A 50 6.74 11.10 -9.00
N ILE A 51 6.66 11.55 -7.75
CA ILE A 51 7.56 11.09 -6.68
C ILE A 51 7.54 9.56 -6.46
N ALA A 52 6.41 8.91 -6.75
CA ALA A 52 6.30 7.45 -6.63
C ALA A 52 7.08 6.71 -7.72
N ASP A 53 7.18 7.32 -8.90
CA ASP A 53 7.91 6.80 -10.05
C ASP A 53 9.41 6.89 -9.77
N VAL A 54 9.90 8.07 -9.35
CA VAL A 54 11.29 8.29 -8.93
C VAL A 54 11.68 7.39 -7.76
N ALA A 55 10.80 7.18 -6.79
CA ALA A 55 11.08 6.29 -5.65
C ALA A 55 11.10 4.79 -6.02
N ALA A 56 10.57 4.41 -7.18
CA ALA A 56 10.60 3.05 -7.70
C ALA A 56 11.81 2.79 -8.62
N MET A 57 12.46 3.84 -9.12
CA MET A 57 13.63 3.75 -9.99
C MET A 57 14.88 3.27 -9.22
N SER A 58 15.83 2.69 -9.97
CA SER A 58 17.14 2.32 -9.43
C SER A 58 17.98 3.57 -9.13
N ILE A 59 18.90 3.48 -8.17
CA ILE A 59 19.76 4.61 -7.76
C ILE A 59 20.49 5.24 -8.95
N SER A 60 20.98 4.44 -9.89
CA SER A 60 21.63 4.92 -11.12
C SER A 60 20.69 5.75 -11.98
N GLU A 61 19.47 5.27 -12.22
CA GLU A 61 18.48 6.00 -13.04
C GLU A 61 18.00 7.27 -12.34
N CYS A 62 17.88 7.25 -11.01
CA CYS A 62 17.63 8.47 -10.22
C CYS A 62 18.76 9.49 -10.34
N ALA A 63 20.02 9.05 -10.45
CA ALA A 63 21.16 9.94 -10.59
C ALA A 63 21.18 10.61 -11.97
N ASP A 64 20.90 9.87 -13.05
CA ASP A 64 20.70 10.44 -14.38
C ASP A 64 19.47 11.36 -14.47
N PHE A 65 18.42 11.08 -13.68
CA PHE A 65 17.20 11.91 -13.65
C PHE A 65 17.38 13.23 -12.88
N LEU A 66 18.29 13.28 -11.90
CA LEU A 66 18.51 14.45 -11.02
C LEU A 66 19.78 15.25 -11.35
N GLY A 67 20.71 14.69 -12.14
CA GLY A 67 21.97 15.32 -12.56
C GLY A 67 21.82 16.27 -13.74
#